data_AF-A0A932SJN5-F1
#
_entry.id   AF-A0A932SJN5-F1
#
_cell.length_a   1.000
_cell.length_b   1.000
_cell.length_c   1.000
_cell.angle_alpha   90.00
_cell.angle_beta   90.00
_cell.angle_gamma   90.00
#
_symmetry.space_group_name_H-M   'P 1'
#
loop_
_entity.id
_entity.type
_entity.pdbx_description
1 polymer ?
#
loop_
_entity_poly.entity_id
_entity_poly.type
_entity_poly.pdbx_seq_one_letter_code
_entity_poly.pdbx_strand_id
1 'polypeptide(L)'
;MNVLFRTDASSSIGTGHVMRCLALAQALRDEGMQTFFLCAELPSALRKRLEDEDCDVRSLKVPPYGREDCEATIAAADDVHAEWIVVDGYHFDGTYQATLTHHGTRVLWIDDEGHAPPYTVELVLNQNAFASDALYVKRNPATTLLLGCRLVLLRREFRRWRTWRRQTREKASRILLTLGGADPENLTGKTLQSLNSIDHAVEITVVLGSSNPHRAAIEMLAAHSLHHVTVATNVSDMTALMTEADLAIAAGGTTSYELAFLQIPAMTFILAENQHRVAEALDVAGCSINLGDARTFDFSSLHTRVQELLTDNGQRRTMAMNGRELVDGEGGDRVSMRLRGERLRVRDVRADDCDLLWQWANDPVTRAASLRETAIPLEDHRAWFAKRLADPATLFLIAVDENDQPLGSIRFAMENNQATLSFSLAPEHRGKGLGADLVRIGVRRCLSLHPGIIVHAYVKETNDRPAAIFRKLSFQEHSPVEIEGHRVLHFSMNSTIISS
;
A
#
# COMPACT_ATOMS: atom_id res chain seq x y z
N MET A 1 10.61 14.43 -9.77
CA MET A 1 9.37 14.87 -9.13
C MET A 1 9.56 14.95 -7.63
N ASN A 2 9.19 16.10 -7.08
CA ASN A 2 9.27 16.39 -5.65
C ASN A 2 7.85 16.50 -5.09
N VAL A 3 7.60 15.91 -3.92
CA VAL A 3 6.28 15.88 -3.28
C VAL A 3 6.41 16.37 -1.84
N LEU A 4 5.67 17.41 -1.50
CA LEU A 4 5.60 17.96 -0.15
C LEU A 4 4.38 17.42 0.59
N PHE A 5 4.57 16.89 1.79
CA PHE A 5 3.52 16.45 2.70
C PHE A 5 3.32 17.49 3.79
N ARG A 6 2.10 18.01 3.95
CA ARG A 6 1.68 18.82 5.09
C ARG A 6 0.77 17.98 5.97
N THR A 7 1.31 17.51 7.09
CA THR A 7 0.62 16.65 8.05
C THR A 7 1.25 16.80 9.43
N ASP A 8 0.52 16.43 10.48
CA ASP A 8 0.97 16.54 11.88
C ASP A 8 0.68 15.26 12.67
N ALA A 9 1.45 15.06 13.73
CA ALA A 9 1.18 14.04 14.73
C ALA A 9 1.49 14.58 16.12
N SER A 10 0.65 14.23 17.09
CA SER A 10 0.84 14.59 18.49
C SER A 10 0.11 13.56 19.38
N SER A 11 0.17 13.72 20.70
CA SER A 11 -0.61 12.86 21.61
C SER A 11 -2.12 13.02 21.44
N SER A 12 -2.59 14.20 21.01
CA SER A 12 -4.01 14.47 20.76
C SER A 12 -4.46 14.08 19.36
N ILE A 13 -3.61 14.33 18.35
CA ILE A 13 -3.88 13.99 16.94
C ILE A 13 -3.74 12.48 16.71
N GLY A 14 -2.85 11.82 17.46
CA GLY A 14 -2.38 10.48 17.16
C GLY A 14 -1.35 10.47 16.04
N THR A 15 -0.95 9.27 15.61
CA THR A 15 0.12 9.07 14.63
C THR A 15 -0.38 8.65 13.25
N GLY A 16 -1.69 8.44 13.09
CA GLY A 16 -2.29 7.83 11.90
C GLY A 16 -1.99 8.60 10.61
N HIS A 17 -2.18 9.91 10.62
CA HIS A 17 -1.93 10.81 9.47
C HIS A 17 -0.49 10.69 8.95
N VAL A 18 0.50 10.94 9.83
CA VAL A 18 1.92 10.82 9.48
C VAL A 18 2.26 9.41 8.98
N MET A 19 1.74 8.34 9.61
CA MET A 19 2.07 6.97 9.19
C MET A 19 1.46 6.58 7.84
N ARG A 20 0.26 7.09 7.48
CA ARG A 20 -0.30 6.87 6.13
C ARG A 20 0.39 7.74 5.08
N CYS A 21 0.76 8.97 5.41
CA CYS A 21 1.60 9.80 4.54
C CYS A 21 2.98 9.15 4.31
N LEU A 22 3.59 8.55 5.34
CA LEU A 22 4.83 7.78 5.20
C LEU A 22 4.66 6.60 4.23
N ALA A 23 3.55 5.85 4.32
CA ALA A 23 3.27 4.76 3.40
C ALA A 23 3.21 5.23 1.94
N LEU A 24 2.57 6.38 1.67
CA LEU A 24 2.57 6.98 0.34
C LEU A 24 3.97 7.49 -0.06
N ALA A 25 4.69 8.14 0.85
CA ALA A 25 6.05 8.60 0.61
C ALA A 25 6.97 7.43 0.22
N GLN A 26 6.91 6.29 0.93
CA GLN A 26 7.64 5.08 0.57
C GLN A 26 7.30 4.61 -0.86
N ALA A 27 6.02 4.60 -1.24
CA ALA A 27 5.60 4.21 -2.60
C ALA A 27 6.10 5.17 -3.69
N LEU A 28 6.17 6.47 -3.41
CA LEU A 28 6.71 7.48 -4.33
C LEU A 28 8.24 7.38 -4.44
N ARG A 29 8.93 7.16 -3.31
CA ARG A 29 10.38 6.98 -3.26
C ARG A 29 10.84 5.74 -4.00
N ASP A 30 10.09 4.65 -3.93
CA ASP A 30 10.37 3.43 -4.70
C ASP A 30 10.30 3.66 -6.22
N GLU A 31 9.62 4.72 -6.64
CA GLU A 31 9.54 5.19 -8.02
C GLU A 31 10.56 6.30 -8.36
N GLY A 32 11.49 6.59 -7.44
CA GLY A 32 12.59 7.55 -7.61
C GLY A 32 12.24 9.00 -7.28
N MET A 33 11.12 9.25 -6.61
CA MET A 33 10.66 10.60 -6.27
C MET A 33 11.25 11.08 -4.95
N GLN A 34 11.42 12.39 -4.79
CA GLN A 34 11.86 12.99 -3.54
C GLN A 34 10.66 13.44 -2.71
N THR A 35 10.72 13.19 -1.40
CA THR A 35 9.60 13.39 -0.49
C THR A 35 10.02 14.28 0.68
N PHE A 36 9.22 15.31 0.93
CA PHE A 36 9.46 16.35 1.93
C PHE A 36 8.27 16.39 2.88
N PHE A 37 8.49 16.63 4.17
CA PHE A 37 7.44 16.77 5.17
C PHE A 37 7.54 18.14 5.83
N LEU A 38 6.41 18.82 5.97
CA LEU A 38 6.25 20.03 6.76
C LEU A 38 5.28 19.74 7.91
N CYS A 39 5.82 19.76 9.13
CA CYS A 39 5.06 19.44 10.35
C CYS A 39 5.20 20.57 11.37
N ALA A 40 4.08 21.01 11.94
CA ALA A 40 4.02 21.85 13.12
C ALA A 40 4.29 21.05 14.40
N GLU A 41 3.65 19.89 14.52
CA GLU A 41 3.86 18.95 15.63
C GLU A 41 4.31 17.59 15.09
N LEU A 42 5.44 17.11 15.60
CA LEU A 42 5.97 15.81 15.22
C LEU A 42 6.87 15.25 16.34
N PRO A 43 6.44 14.17 17.03
CA PRO A 43 7.27 13.44 17.98
C PRO A 43 8.62 13.03 17.36
N SER A 44 9.70 13.11 18.15
CA SER A 44 11.06 12.80 17.69
C SER A 44 11.21 11.38 17.11
N ALA A 45 10.48 10.41 17.64
CA ALA A 45 10.45 9.04 17.11
C ALA A 45 9.84 8.97 15.69
N LEU A 46 8.79 9.75 15.42
CA LEU A 46 8.18 9.81 14.08
C LEU A 46 9.06 10.60 13.10
N ARG A 47 9.68 11.71 13.55
CA ARG A 47 10.70 12.42 12.77
C ARG A 47 11.81 11.47 12.33
N LYS A 48 12.40 10.75 13.28
CA LYS A 48 13.44 9.77 12.97
C LYS A 48 12.94 8.70 11.99
N ARG A 49 11.71 8.21 12.15
CA ARG A 49 11.13 7.21 11.24
C ARG A 49 11.01 7.73 9.79
N LEU A 50 10.67 9.00 9.60
CA LEU A 50 10.62 9.64 8.28
C LEU A 50 12.03 9.84 7.70
N GLU A 51 12.99 10.28 8.53
CA GLU A 51 14.39 10.49 8.13
C GLU A 51 15.11 9.17 7.79
N ASP A 52 14.82 8.08 8.51
CA ASP A 52 15.31 6.72 8.21
C ASP A 52 14.76 6.19 6.87
N GLU A 53 13.71 6.81 6.34
CA GLU A 53 13.15 6.57 5.01
C GLU A 53 13.58 7.66 4.01
N ASP A 54 14.66 8.38 4.33
CA ASP A 54 15.30 9.43 3.54
C ASP A 54 14.33 10.59 3.16
N CYS A 55 13.28 10.82 3.94
CA CYS A 55 12.41 11.98 3.76
C CYS A 55 13.05 13.21 4.41
N ASP A 56 13.03 14.36 3.72
CA ASP A 56 13.43 15.64 4.33
C ASP A 56 12.28 16.14 5.22
N VAL A 57 12.56 16.37 6.51
CA VAL A 57 11.53 16.75 7.50
C VAL A 57 11.79 18.15 8.04
N ARG A 58 10.91 19.07 7.70
CA ARG A 58 10.96 20.49 8.06
C ARG A 58 9.92 20.81 9.13
N SER A 59 10.29 21.70 10.04
CA SER A 59 9.37 22.21 11.06
C SER A 59 8.66 23.46 10.57
N LEU A 60 7.34 23.50 10.71
CA LEU A 60 6.54 24.71 10.53
C LEU A 60 6.87 25.68 11.68
N LYS A 61 7.20 26.93 11.34
CA LYS A 61 7.63 27.96 12.31
C LYS A 61 6.57 29.03 12.58
N VAL A 62 5.35 28.78 12.12
CA VAL A 62 4.19 29.67 12.25
C VAL A 62 3.04 28.91 12.92
N PRO A 63 2.04 29.60 13.48
CA PRO A 63 0.81 28.97 13.97
C PRO A 63 0.18 28.07 12.89
N PRO A 64 -0.12 26.80 13.22
CA PRO A 64 -0.63 25.84 12.23
C PRO A 64 -2.10 26.11 11.86
N TYR A 65 -2.51 25.51 10.74
CA TYR A 65 -3.89 25.40 10.22
C TYR A 65 -4.53 26.72 9.77
N GLY A 66 -3.85 27.85 9.96
CA GLY A 66 -4.31 29.16 9.51
C GLY A 66 -3.73 29.58 8.16
N ARG A 67 -3.96 30.85 7.83
CA ARG A 67 -3.41 31.49 6.62
C ARG A 67 -1.89 31.47 6.60
N GLU A 68 -1.24 31.74 7.74
CA GLU A 68 0.22 31.76 7.84
C GLU A 68 0.82 30.37 7.56
N ASP A 69 0.19 29.30 8.04
CA ASP A 69 0.56 27.91 7.71
C ASP A 69 0.45 27.64 6.21
N CYS A 70 -0.66 28.05 5.59
CA CYS A 70 -0.86 27.87 4.16
C CYS A 70 0.21 28.61 3.34
N GLU A 71 0.51 29.87 3.67
CA GLU A 71 1.57 30.66 3.04
C GLU A 71 2.95 30.03 3.26
N ALA A 72 3.25 29.50 4.45
CA ALA A 72 4.49 28.79 4.74
C ALA A 72 4.58 27.44 4.02
N THR A 73 3.45 26.74 3.84
CA THR A 73 3.36 25.50 3.07
C THR A 73 3.65 25.75 1.59
N ILE A 74 3.09 26.82 1.03
CA ILE A 74 3.37 27.27 -0.33
C ILE A 74 4.86 27.60 -0.49
N ALA A 75 5.42 28.41 0.41
CA ALA A 75 6.84 28.77 0.36
C ALA A 75 7.76 27.54 0.47
N ALA A 76 7.40 26.55 1.30
CA ALA A 76 8.13 25.29 1.39
C ALA A 76 8.01 24.44 0.11
N ALA A 77 6.86 24.45 -0.54
CA ALA A 77 6.64 23.76 -1.81
C ALA A 77 7.48 24.39 -2.93
N ASP A 78 7.55 25.73 -2.98
CA ASP A 78 8.36 26.47 -3.96
C ASP A 78 9.86 26.20 -3.79
N ASP A 79 10.35 26.24 -2.54
CA ASP A 79 11.76 26.00 -2.21
C ASP A 79 12.25 24.63 -2.68
N VAL A 80 11.38 23.62 -2.62
CA VAL A 80 11.70 22.26 -3.08
C VAL A 80 11.19 21.97 -4.48
N HIS A 81 10.63 22.95 -5.19
CA HIS A 81 10.01 22.77 -6.50
C HIS A 81 9.02 21.58 -6.53
N ALA A 82 8.14 21.52 -5.53
CA ALA A 82 7.17 20.44 -5.40
C ALA A 82 6.15 20.49 -6.56
N GLU A 83 5.95 19.36 -7.21
CA GLU A 83 4.89 19.20 -8.22
C GLU A 83 3.54 18.87 -7.58
N TRP A 84 3.59 18.33 -6.35
CA TRP A 84 2.42 17.96 -5.55
C TRP A 84 2.58 18.39 -4.10
N ILE A 85 1.48 18.89 -3.52
CA ILE A 85 1.29 19.03 -2.08
C ILE A 85 0.28 17.98 -1.64
N VAL A 86 0.66 17.12 -0.70
CA VAL A 86 -0.23 16.16 -0.03
C VAL A 86 -0.63 16.75 1.31
N VAL A 87 -1.92 16.96 1.54
CA VAL A 87 -2.43 17.49 2.82
C VAL A 87 -3.24 16.41 3.52
N ASP A 88 -2.98 16.23 4.82
CA ASP A 88 -3.63 15.21 5.62
C ASP A 88 -3.82 15.65 7.09
N GLY A 89 -5.08 15.91 7.46
CA GLY A 89 -5.50 16.21 8.84
C GLY A 89 -6.87 16.89 8.91
N TYR A 90 -7.59 16.71 10.03
CA TYR A 90 -8.95 17.24 10.23
C TYR A 90 -9.04 18.76 10.46
N HIS A 91 -7.89 19.42 10.66
CA HIS A 91 -7.83 20.85 10.97
C HIS A 91 -7.81 21.73 9.71
N PHE A 92 -7.54 21.15 8.54
CA PHE A 92 -7.46 21.89 7.29
C PHE A 92 -8.85 22.00 6.66
N ASP A 93 -9.19 23.16 6.11
CA ASP A 93 -10.53 23.46 5.61
C ASP A 93 -10.56 23.74 4.09
N GLY A 94 -11.75 24.06 3.57
CA GLY A 94 -11.92 24.45 2.17
C GLY A 94 -11.18 25.75 1.80
N THR A 95 -10.95 26.65 2.76
CA THR A 95 -10.18 27.89 2.55
C THR A 95 -8.70 27.56 2.30
N TYR A 96 -8.16 26.62 3.07
CA TYR A 96 -6.80 26.11 2.92
C TYR A 96 -6.61 25.49 1.54
N GLN A 97 -7.53 24.61 1.13
CA GLN A 97 -7.54 23.99 -0.20
C GLN A 97 -7.55 25.03 -1.32
N ALA A 98 -8.48 25.99 -1.25
CA ALA A 98 -8.62 27.00 -2.29
C ALA A 98 -7.36 27.86 -2.45
N THR A 99 -6.69 28.17 -1.33
CA THR A 99 -5.45 28.94 -1.33
C THR A 99 -4.31 28.18 -2.01
N LEU A 100 -4.14 26.88 -1.69
CA LEU A 100 -3.16 26.02 -2.35
C LEU A 100 -3.44 25.86 -3.85
N THR A 101 -4.71 25.63 -4.22
CA THR A 101 -5.09 25.49 -5.64
C THR A 101 -4.85 26.79 -6.41
N HIS A 102 -5.11 27.96 -5.81
CA HIS A 102 -4.87 29.25 -6.48
C HIS A 102 -3.39 29.52 -6.76
N HIS A 103 -2.50 29.00 -5.92
CA HIS A 103 -1.05 29.06 -6.15
C HIS A 103 -0.62 28.29 -7.41
N GLY A 104 -1.37 27.26 -7.81
CA GLY A 104 -1.13 26.49 -9.04
C GLY A 104 -0.33 25.20 -8.85
N THR A 105 0.05 24.86 -7.61
CA THR A 105 0.62 23.54 -7.28
C THR A 105 -0.50 22.51 -7.15
N ARG A 106 -0.31 21.32 -7.70
CA ARG A 106 -1.32 20.26 -7.64
C ARG A 106 -1.45 19.74 -6.20
N VAL A 107 -2.66 19.46 -5.76
CA VAL A 107 -2.97 19.04 -4.40
C VAL A 107 -3.63 17.66 -4.38
N LEU A 108 -3.06 16.76 -3.58
CA LEU A 108 -3.71 15.54 -3.12
C LEU A 108 -4.23 15.78 -1.70
N TRP A 109 -5.54 15.75 -1.53
CA TRP A 109 -6.19 15.91 -0.24
C TRP A 109 -6.58 14.54 0.32
N ILE A 110 -6.00 14.14 1.46
CA ILE A 110 -6.39 12.91 2.14
C ILE A 110 -7.51 13.23 3.12
N ASP A 111 -8.66 12.58 2.96
CA ASP A 111 -9.86 12.83 3.75
C ASP A 111 -10.46 11.52 4.28
N ASP A 112 -11.20 11.61 5.39
CA ASP A 112 -11.92 10.48 5.96
C ASP A 112 -13.44 10.71 5.99
N GLU A 113 -13.92 11.94 6.19
CA GLU A 113 -15.31 12.22 6.57
C GLU A 113 -16.06 13.13 5.59
N GLY A 114 -15.40 13.69 4.59
CA GLY A 114 -15.98 14.71 3.73
C GLY A 114 -16.02 16.10 4.39
N HIS A 115 -15.11 16.38 5.34
CA HIS A 115 -15.21 17.52 6.27
C HIS A 115 -14.88 18.91 5.69
N ALA A 116 -14.21 19.00 4.54
CA ALA A 116 -13.68 20.27 4.02
C ALA A 116 -14.30 20.73 2.67
N PRO A 117 -15.63 20.79 2.51
CA PRO A 117 -16.24 21.31 1.28
C PRO A 117 -16.13 22.85 1.18
N PRO A 118 -16.12 23.44 -0.03
CA PRO A 118 -16.08 22.74 -1.31
C PRO A 118 -14.67 22.22 -1.62
N TYR A 119 -14.59 21.03 -2.23
CA TYR A 119 -13.31 20.47 -2.67
C TYR A 119 -12.89 21.11 -4.00
N THR A 120 -11.75 21.79 -3.99
CA THR A 120 -11.21 22.50 -5.19
C THR A 120 -9.92 21.88 -5.72
N VAL A 121 -9.40 20.86 -5.04
CA VAL A 121 -8.13 20.20 -5.32
C VAL A 121 -8.20 19.27 -6.53
N GLU A 122 -7.06 18.88 -7.08
CA GLU A 122 -6.95 17.94 -8.19
C GLU A 122 -7.42 16.53 -7.80
N LEU A 123 -6.96 16.03 -6.64
CA LEU A 123 -7.26 14.70 -6.15
C LEU A 123 -7.76 14.74 -4.71
N VAL A 124 -8.80 13.96 -4.44
CA VAL A 124 -9.19 13.59 -3.07
C VAL A 124 -8.99 12.09 -2.91
N LEU A 125 -8.24 11.69 -1.89
CA LEU A 125 -8.08 10.29 -1.49
C LEU A 125 -8.85 10.04 -0.19
N ASN A 126 -9.80 9.12 -0.25
CA ASN A 126 -10.43 8.55 0.93
C ASN A 126 -10.44 7.03 0.82
N GLN A 127 -9.54 6.41 1.56
CA GLN A 127 -9.30 4.98 1.53
C GLN A 127 -10.35 4.15 2.29
N ASN A 128 -11.29 4.80 2.98
CA ASN A 128 -12.18 4.10 3.91
C ASN A 128 -13.26 3.29 3.20
N ALA A 129 -13.70 2.20 3.84
CA ALA A 129 -14.66 1.24 3.28
C ALA A 129 -16.04 1.87 2.94
N PHE A 130 -16.42 2.93 3.66
CA PHE A 130 -17.68 3.66 3.42
C PHE A 130 -17.53 4.80 2.40
N ALA A 131 -16.34 5.04 1.87
CA ALA A 131 -16.07 6.19 1.01
C ALA A 131 -16.89 6.08 -0.28
N SER A 132 -17.59 7.16 -0.63
CA SER A 132 -18.44 7.23 -1.82
C SER A 132 -18.54 8.66 -2.33
N ASP A 133 -18.93 8.84 -3.60
CA ASP A 133 -19.17 10.14 -4.21
C ASP A 133 -20.12 11.04 -3.41
N ALA A 134 -21.05 10.44 -2.65
CA ALA A 134 -22.02 11.14 -1.82
C ALA A 134 -21.37 11.99 -0.71
N LEU A 135 -20.13 11.68 -0.30
CA LEU A 135 -19.38 12.51 0.65
C LEU A 135 -18.81 13.78 0.03
N TYR A 136 -18.65 13.80 -1.28
CA TYR A 136 -17.94 14.86 -2.01
C TYR A 136 -18.86 15.55 -3.03
N VAL A 137 -20.13 15.76 -2.68
CA VAL A 137 -21.13 16.40 -3.56
C VAL A 137 -20.71 17.83 -3.91
N LYS A 138 -20.19 18.57 -2.93
CA LYS A 138 -19.68 19.94 -3.12
C LYS A 138 -18.23 19.90 -3.56
N ARG A 139 -17.97 19.54 -4.81
CA ARG A 139 -16.61 19.54 -5.41
C ARG A 139 -16.59 20.21 -6.77
N ASN A 140 -15.42 20.67 -7.18
CA ASN A 140 -15.19 21.08 -8.57
C ASN A 140 -15.34 19.86 -9.49
N PRO A 141 -16.02 19.96 -10.65
CA PRO A 141 -16.09 18.87 -11.64
C PRO A 141 -14.74 18.30 -12.07
N ALA A 142 -13.66 19.09 -12.00
CA ALA A 142 -12.31 18.63 -12.32
C ALA A 142 -11.64 17.80 -11.21
N THR A 143 -12.15 17.85 -9.98
CA THR A 143 -11.63 17.07 -8.84
C THR A 143 -11.90 15.59 -9.06
N THR A 144 -10.82 14.79 -9.11
CA THR A 144 -10.92 13.33 -9.23
C THR A 144 -10.93 12.70 -7.84
N LEU A 145 -11.89 11.81 -7.61
CA LEU A 145 -12.02 11.08 -6.36
C LEU A 145 -11.32 9.71 -6.46
N LEU A 146 -10.47 9.43 -5.48
CA LEU A 146 -9.81 8.14 -5.28
C LEU A 146 -10.41 7.53 -4.01
N LEU A 147 -11.42 6.67 -4.18
CA LEU A 147 -12.26 6.18 -3.06
C LEU A 147 -12.14 4.66 -2.84
N GLY A 148 -12.14 4.27 -1.57
CA GLY A 148 -12.33 2.89 -1.14
C GLY A 148 -11.05 2.09 -0.84
N CYS A 149 -11.24 0.88 -0.33
CA CYS A 149 -10.20 0.08 0.30
C CYS A 149 -9.06 -0.40 -0.61
N ARG A 150 -9.29 -0.41 -1.93
CA ARG A 150 -8.22 -0.68 -2.92
C ARG A 150 -7.15 0.43 -2.93
N LEU A 151 -7.40 1.55 -2.27
CA LEU A 151 -6.46 2.67 -2.20
C LEU A 151 -5.84 2.84 -0.80
N VAL A 152 -6.05 1.87 0.11
CA VAL A 152 -5.42 1.87 1.43
C VAL A 152 -3.90 1.97 1.29
N LEU A 153 -3.35 2.95 1.99
CA LEU A 153 -1.92 3.21 2.06
C LEU A 153 -1.31 2.31 3.14
N LEU A 154 -0.71 1.20 2.72
CA LEU A 154 0.05 0.31 3.59
C LEU A 154 1.54 0.59 3.47
N ARG A 155 2.24 0.63 4.62
CA ARG A 155 3.68 0.85 4.67
C ARG A 155 4.45 -0.28 3.98
N ARG A 156 5.67 0.00 3.52
CA ARG A 156 6.51 -0.92 2.72
C ARG A 156 6.69 -2.30 3.41
N GLU A 157 6.72 -2.34 4.74
CA GLU A 157 6.86 -3.54 5.58
C GLU A 157 5.72 -4.54 5.37
N PHE A 158 4.54 -4.08 4.95
CA PHE A 158 3.42 -4.96 4.62
C PHE A 158 3.59 -5.67 3.28
N ARG A 159 4.41 -5.16 2.36
CA ARG A 159 4.51 -5.68 1.00
C ARG A 159 5.02 -7.13 0.93
N ARG A 160 5.93 -7.52 1.83
CA ARG A 160 6.42 -8.92 1.92
C ARG A 160 5.30 -9.93 2.23
N TRP A 161 4.17 -9.45 2.76
CA TRP A 161 3.00 -10.25 3.09
C TRP A 161 1.93 -10.26 1.99
N ARG A 162 2.22 -9.71 0.79
CA ARG A 162 1.26 -9.74 -0.34
C ARG A 162 0.94 -11.16 -0.81
N THR A 163 1.92 -12.05 -0.83
CA THR A 163 1.74 -13.46 -1.22
C THR A 163 1.42 -14.37 -0.04
N TRP A 164 1.56 -13.86 1.19
CA TRP A 164 1.27 -14.62 2.39
C TRP A 164 -0.22 -14.95 2.49
N ARG A 165 -0.52 -16.12 3.02
CA ARG A 165 -1.88 -16.60 3.26
C ARG A 165 -1.98 -17.13 4.68
N ARG A 166 -2.98 -16.65 5.42
CA ARG A 166 -3.24 -17.15 6.78
C ARG A 166 -3.67 -18.61 6.73
N GLN A 167 -3.01 -19.43 7.53
CA GLN A 167 -3.55 -20.73 7.93
C GLN A 167 -4.36 -20.56 9.21
N THR A 168 -5.68 -20.55 9.10
CA THR A 168 -6.56 -20.39 10.26
C THR A 168 -6.55 -21.66 11.11
N ARG A 169 -6.11 -21.54 12.36
CA ARG A 169 -6.12 -22.61 13.35
C ARG A 169 -7.54 -23.06 13.67
N GLU A 170 -7.73 -24.35 13.90
CA GLU A 170 -9.02 -24.91 14.33
C GLU A 170 -9.49 -24.26 15.64
N LYS A 171 -8.63 -24.22 16.66
CA LYS A 171 -8.84 -23.42 17.87
C LYS A 171 -7.85 -22.27 17.91
N ALA A 172 -8.34 -21.04 17.95
CA ALA A 172 -7.50 -19.86 18.11
C ALA A 172 -7.04 -19.76 19.56
N SER A 173 -5.80 -19.31 19.77
CA SER A 173 -5.25 -19.12 21.12
C SER A 173 -4.40 -17.86 21.25
N ARG A 174 -4.18 -17.11 20.17
CA ARG A 174 -3.36 -15.89 20.18
C ARG A 174 -4.19 -14.66 19.92
N ILE A 175 -4.24 -13.75 20.89
CA ILE A 175 -4.99 -12.51 20.82
C ILE A 175 -4.01 -11.33 20.77
N LEU A 176 -4.18 -10.47 19.78
CA LEU A 176 -3.54 -9.16 19.75
C LEU A 176 -4.51 -8.10 20.31
N LEU A 177 -4.10 -7.37 21.34
CA LEU A 177 -4.84 -6.22 21.87
C LEU A 177 -4.10 -4.91 21.53
N THR A 178 -4.72 -4.05 20.72
CA THR A 178 -4.13 -2.78 20.25
C THR A 178 -5.19 -1.68 20.09
N LEU A 179 -5.48 -0.94 21.16
CA LEU A 179 -6.46 0.15 21.17
C LEU A 179 -5.88 1.53 20.83
N GLY A 180 -4.65 1.58 20.32
CA GLY A 180 -3.98 2.82 19.93
C GLY A 180 -3.07 3.40 21.01
N GLY A 181 -2.50 4.57 20.73
CA GLY A 181 -1.31 5.06 21.44
C GLY A 181 -1.56 5.67 22.82
N ALA A 182 -2.62 6.47 22.98
CA ALA A 182 -2.82 7.29 24.19
C ALA A 182 -3.66 6.61 25.27
N ASP A 183 -4.72 5.89 24.88
CA ASP A 183 -5.67 5.17 25.76
C ASP A 183 -5.94 5.84 27.13
N PRO A 184 -6.42 7.11 27.15
CA PRO A 184 -6.55 7.87 28.40
C PRO A 184 -7.57 7.26 29.38
N GLU A 185 -8.54 6.49 28.88
CA GLU A 185 -9.61 5.86 29.68
C GLU A 185 -9.27 4.45 30.18
N ASN A 186 -8.03 4.00 29.98
CA ASN A 186 -7.54 2.66 30.33
C ASN A 186 -8.44 1.54 29.77
N LEU A 187 -8.91 1.71 28.54
CA LEU A 187 -9.74 0.72 27.85
C LEU A 187 -8.96 -0.58 27.66
N THR A 188 -7.65 -0.50 27.45
CA THR A 188 -6.79 -1.68 27.35
C THR A 188 -6.82 -2.49 28.64
N GLY A 189 -6.74 -1.84 29.80
CA GLY A 189 -6.87 -2.52 31.09
C GLY A 189 -8.24 -3.17 31.30
N LYS A 190 -9.33 -2.47 30.95
CA LYS A 190 -10.70 -3.01 31.02
C LYS A 190 -10.90 -4.22 30.12
N THR A 191 -10.39 -4.15 28.89
CA THR A 191 -10.39 -5.30 27.96
C THR A 191 -9.62 -6.47 28.56
N LEU A 192 -8.37 -6.24 29.01
CA LEU A 192 -7.53 -7.30 29.57
C LEU A 192 -8.17 -7.97 30.80
N GLN A 193 -8.79 -7.20 31.68
CA GLN A 193 -9.55 -7.75 32.82
C GLN A 193 -10.69 -8.65 32.39
N SER A 194 -11.45 -8.26 31.36
CA SER A 194 -12.54 -9.10 30.84
C SER A 194 -12.02 -10.39 30.23
N LEU A 195 -10.89 -10.34 29.51
CA LEU A 195 -10.31 -11.51 28.87
C LEU A 195 -9.88 -12.59 29.86
N ASN A 196 -9.63 -12.29 31.14
CA ASN A 196 -9.34 -13.30 32.18
C ASN A 196 -10.46 -14.34 32.38
N SER A 197 -11.67 -14.04 31.92
CA SER A 197 -12.83 -14.95 32.04
C SER A 197 -12.93 -15.95 30.86
N ILE A 198 -11.95 -16.00 29.96
CA ILE A 198 -11.92 -16.99 28.87
C ILE A 198 -11.60 -18.37 29.46
N ASP A 199 -12.36 -19.38 29.03
CA ASP A 199 -12.36 -20.72 29.63
C ASP A 199 -11.14 -21.59 29.31
N HIS A 200 -10.23 -21.14 28.44
CA HIS A 200 -9.03 -21.87 28.04
C HIS A 200 -7.81 -20.96 27.97
N ALA A 201 -6.62 -21.58 28.06
CA ALA A 201 -5.36 -20.86 27.98
C ALA A 201 -5.20 -20.16 26.62
N VAL A 202 -4.96 -18.86 26.67
CA VAL A 202 -4.62 -18.02 25.52
C VAL A 202 -3.32 -17.26 25.78
N GLU A 203 -2.67 -16.85 24.70
CA GLU A 203 -1.55 -15.93 24.67
C GLU A 203 -2.08 -14.57 24.23
N ILE A 204 -1.88 -13.52 25.04
CA ILE A 204 -2.37 -12.16 24.77
C ILE A 204 -1.16 -11.25 24.62
N THR A 205 -1.00 -10.66 23.43
CA THR A 205 -0.01 -9.63 23.19
C THR A 205 -0.70 -8.26 23.21
N VAL A 206 -0.35 -7.43 24.19
CA VAL A 206 -0.86 -6.08 24.36
C VAL A 206 0.14 -5.09 23.80
N VAL A 207 -0.25 -4.30 22.80
CA VAL A 207 0.60 -3.24 22.24
C VAL A 207 0.15 -1.90 22.80
N LEU A 208 1.03 -1.23 23.54
CA LEU A 208 0.79 0.09 24.10
C LEU A 208 1.62 1.16 23.37
N GLY A 209 1.03 2.35 23.21
CA GLY A 209 1.79 3.52 22.81
C GLY A 209 2.78 3.95 23.88
N SER A 210 3.88 4.59 23.45
CA SER A 210 4.94 5.09 24.35
C SER A 210 4.44 6.12 25.36
N SER A 211 3.35 6.82 25.06
CA SER A 211 2.75 7.85 25.91
C SER A 211 1.54 7.35 26.72
N ASN A 212 1.29 6.04 26.80
CA ASN A 212 0.14 5.52 27.55
C ASN A 212 0.35 5.73 29.07
N PRO A 213 -0.52 6.51 29.75
CA PRO A 213 -0.35 6.85 31.16
C PRO A 213 -0.63 5.67 32.10
N HIS A 214 -1.31 4.62 31.62
CA HIS A 214 -1.74 3.46 32.40
C HIS A 214 -0.80 2.26 32.26
N ARG A 215 0.36 2.42 31.61
CA ARG A 215 1.31 1.34 31.35
C ARG A 215 1.61 0.46 32.58
N ALA A 216 1.98 1.08 33.71
CA ALA A 216 2.32 0.34 34.92
C ALA A 216 1.13 -0.48 35.46
N ALA A 217 -0.09 0.07 35.39
CA ALA A 217 -1.29 -0.64 35.80
C ALA A 217 -1.58 -1.84 34.88
N ILE A 218 -1.37 -1.68 33.56
CA ILE A 218 -1.56 -2.75 32.57
C ILE A 218 -0.51 -3.85 32.76
N GLU A 219 0.75 -3.50 33.01
CA GLU A 219 1.82 -4.47 33.32
C GLU A 219 1.50 -5.26 34.60
N MET A 220 0.92 -4.62 35.63
CA MET A 220 0.42 -5.33 36.81
C MET A 220 -0.73 -6.28 36.48
N LEU A 221 -1.71 -5.86 35.67
CA LEU A 221 -2.82 -6.72 35.25
C LEU A 221 -2.31 -7.93 34.44
N ALA A 222 -1.32 -7.71 33.57
CA ALA A 222 -0.67 -8.77 32.80
C ALA A 222 0.01 -9.80 33.71
N ALA A 223 0.71 -9.35 34.76
CA ALA A 223 1.40 -10.23 35.70
C ALA A 223 0.46 -11.10 36.56
N HIS A 224 -0.78 -10.65 36.79
CA HIS A 224 -1.80 -11.36 37.58
C HIS A 224 -2.87 -12.05 36.72
N SER A 225 -2.69 -12.05 35.40
CA SER A 225 -3.61 -12.68 34.45
C SER A 225 -3.60 -14.21 34.59
N LEU A 226 -4.74 -14.84 34.33
CA LEU A 226 -4.85 -16.31 34.22
C LEU A 226 -4.29 -16.84 32.89
N HIS A 227 -3.99 -15.94 31.97
CA HIS A 227 -3.44 -16.18 30.64
C HIS A 227 -2.00 -15.67 30.51
N HIS A 228 -1.28 -16.15 29.50
CA HIS A 228 0.06 -15.62 29.22
C HIS A 228 -0.05 -14.26 28.53
N VAL A 229 0.32 -13.18 29.21
CA VAL A 229 0.20 -11.81 28.69
C VAL A 229 1.58 -11.20 28.48
N THR A 230 1.85 -10.73 27.28
CA THR A 230 3.04 -9.94 26.94
C THR A 230 2.64 -8.50 26.65
N VAL A 231 3.23 -7.54 27.38
CA VAL A 231 3.03 -6.11 27.14
C VAL A 231 4.21 -5.59 26.32
N ALA A 232 3.93 -5.14 25.10
CA ALA A 232 4.90 -4.60 24.17
C ALA A 232 4.74 -3.08 24.02
N THR A 233 5.87 -2.38 23.94
CA THR A 233 5.94 -0.93 23.67
C THR A 233 6.99 -0.68 22.59
N ASN A 234 6.85 0.42 21.83
CA ASN A 234 7.80 0.80 20.77
C ASN A 234 8.07 -0.35 19.78
N VAL A 235 7.02 -1.07 19.38
CA VAL A 235 7.14 -2.22 18.48
C VAL A 235 7.67 -1.76 17.13
N SER A 236 8.88 -2.21 16.77
CA SER A 236 9.52 -1.87 15.50
C SER A 236 8.98 -2.67 14.32
N ASP A 237 8.49 -3.89 14.55
CA ASP A 237 7.88 -4.76 13.53
C ASP A 237 6.46 -5.16 13.93
N MET A 238 5.52 -4.23 13.73
CA MET A 238 4.10 -4.47 13.97
C MET A 238 3.55 -5.58 13.05
N THR A 239 4.13 -5.75 11.85
CA THR A 239 3.64 -6.76 10.90
C THR A 239 3.88 -8.17 11.41
N ALA A 240 5.08 -8.45 11.95
CA ALA A 240 5.39 -9.74 12.54
C ALA A 240 4.44 -10.06 13.71
N LEU A 241 4.27 -9.09 14.61
CA LEU A 241 3.40 -9.23 15.78
C LEU A 241 1.93 -9.49 15.38
N MET A 242 1.41 -8.76 14.38
CA MET A 242 0.07 -9.00 13.84
C MET A 242 -0.07 -10.40 13.22
N THR A 243 0.94 -10.88 12.49
CA THR A 243 0.84 -12.18 11.81
C THR A 243 0.81 -13.36 12.76
N GLU A 244 1.35 -13.22 13.97
CA GLU A 244 1.29 -14.25 15.00
C GLU A 244 -0.10 -14.40 15.65
N ALA A 245 -0.92 -13.35 15.60
CA ALA A 245 -2.25 -13.35 16.20
C ALA A 245 -3.24 -14.21 15.40
N ASP A 246 -4.15 -14.87 16.10
CA ASP A 246 -5.30 -15.57 15.51
C ASP A 246 -6.55 -14.68 15.49
N LEU A 247 -6.60 -13.70 16.41
CA LEU A 247 -7.67 -12.73 16.59
C LEU A 247 -7.05 -11.40 17.07
N ALA A 248 -7.57 -10.28 16.59
CA ALA A 248 -7.23 -8.96 17.10
C ALA A 248 -8.42 -8.28 17.78
N ILE A 249 -8.16 -7.54 18.85
CA ILE A 249 -9.08 -6.56 19.44
C ILE A 249 -8.41 -5.19 19.28
N ALA A 250 -9.03 -4.32 18.48
CA ALA A 250 -8.40 -3.08 18.03
C ALA A 250 -9.37 -1.88 18.11
N ALA A 251 -8.83 -0.67 17.91
CA ALA A 251 -9.64 0.51 17.66
C ALA A 251 -10.05 0.59 16.17
N GLY A 252 -11.17 1.24 15.85
CA GLY A 252 -11.71 1.45 14.50
C GLY A 252 -10.93 2.45 13.63
N GLY A 253 -9.60 2.41 13.65
CA GLY A 253 -8.72 3.31 12.88
C GLY A 253 -8.04 2.61 11.69
N THR A 254 -6.95 3.21 11.19
CA THR A 254 -6.19 2.70 10.04
C THR A 254 -5.62 1.30 10.25
N THR A 255 -5.32 0.93 11.50
CA THR A 255 -4.88 -0.41 11.91
C THR A 255 -5.86 -1.50 11.46
N SER A 256 -7.15 -1.21 11.38
CA SER A 256 -8.15 -2.18 10.92
C SER A 256 -7.92 -2.63 9.48
N TYR A 257 -7.44 -1.74 8.61
CA TYR A 257 -7.10 -2.10 7.23
C TYR A 257 -5.80 -2.91 7.13
N GLU A 258 -4.84 -2.66 8.05
CA GLU A 258 -3.62 -3.47 8.19
C GLU A 258 -3.97 -4.91 8.58
N LEU A 259 -4.88 -5.07 9.56
CA LEU A 259 -5.40 -6.37 10.00
C LEU A 259 -6.15 -7.08 8.87
N ALA A 260 -7.01 -6.37 8.15
CA ALA A 260 -7.75 -6.92 7.00
C ALA A 260 -6.80 -7.47 5.92
N PHE A 261 -5.78 -6.70 5.54
CA PHE A 261 -4.76 -7.13 4.56
C PHE A 261 -3.98 -8.37 5.02
N LEU A 262 -3.61 -8.40 6.30
CA LEU A 262 -2.95 -9.54 6.96
C LEU A 262 -3.92 -10.66 7.34
N GLN A 263 -5.17 -10.60 6.88
CA GLN A 263 -6.18 -11.63 7.07
C GLN A 263 -6.40 -11.97 8.55
N ILE A 264 -6.29 -10.99 9.45
CA ILE A 264 -6.51 -11.17 10.88
C ILE A 264 -7.99 -10.90 11.16
N PRO A 265 -8.78 -11.89 11.62
CA PRO A 265 -10.09 -11.61 12.18
C PRO A 265 -9.96 -10.58 13.29
N ALA A 266 -10.81 -9.54 13.28
CA ALA A 266 -10.73 -8.46 14.24
C ALA A 266 -12.06 -8.22 14.95
N MET A 267 -12.00 -7.72 16.17
CA MET A 267 -13.10 -7.05 16.84
C MET A 267 -12.69 -5.61 17.11
N THR A 268 -13.49 -4.65 16.68
CA THR A 268 -13.13 -3.24 16.71
C THR A 268 -14.02 -2.45 17.64
N PHE A 269 -13.40 -1.75 18.59
CA PHE A 269 -14.04 -0.70 19.38
C PHE A 269 -14.03 0.64 18.65
N ILE A 270 -15.08 1.42 18.86
CA ILE A 270 -15.14 2.82 18.45
C ILE A 270 -14.64 3.68 19.62
N LEU A 271 -13.54 4.40 19.40
CA LEU A 271 -12.89 5.23 20.42
C LEU A 271 -13.09 6.74 20.19
N ALA A 272 -13.50 7.11 18.98
CA ALA A 272 -13.72 8.49 18.57
C ALA A 272 -14.83 8.55 17.50
N GLU A 273 -15.44 9.73 17.35
CA GLU A 273 -16.59 9.93 16.45
C GLU A 273 -16.28 9.50 15.02
N ASN A 274 -15.09 9.86 14.52
CA ASN A 274 -14.61 9.56 13.18
C ASN A 274 -14.37 8.06 12.90
N GLN A 275 -14.48 7.19 13.92
CA GLN A 275 -14.29 5.73 13.78
C GLN A 275 -15.61 4.97 13.59
N HIS A 276 -16.77 5.60 13.83
CA HIS A 276 -18.08 4.94 13.74
C HIS A 276 -18.30 4.28 12.38
N ARG A 277 -18.14 5.08 11.31
CA ARG A 277 -18.40 4.63 9.93
C ARG A 277 -17.37 3.60 9.47
N VAL A 278 -16.12 3.70 9.93
CA VAL A 278 -15.08 2.70 9.66
C VAL A 278 -15.50 1.36 10.27
N ALA A 279 -15.82 1.34 11.57
CA ALA A 279 -16.19 0.12 12.28
C ALA A 279 -17.44 -0.55 11.68
N GLU A 280 -18.47 0.24 11.38
CA GLU A 280 -19.69 -0.26 10.73
C GLU A 280 -19.41 -0.84 9.34
N ALA A 281 -18.65 -0.12 8.50
CA ALA A 281 -18.38 -0.59 7.14
C ALA A 281 -17.50 -1.86 7.10
N LEU A 282 -16.56 -2.02 8.04
CA LEU A 282 -15.73 -3.23 8.14
C LEU A 282 -16.50 -4.43 8.71
N ASP A 283 -17.48 -4.18 9.57
CA ASP A 283 -18.43 -5.18 10.07
C ASP A 283 -19.36 -5.66 8.95
N VAL A 284 -19.92 -4.73 8.16
CA VAL A 284 -20.72 -5.06 6.97
C VAL A 284 -19.90 -5.81 5.92
N ALA A 285 -18.63 -5.45 5.72
CA ALA A 285 -17.72 -6.21 4.86
C ALA A 285 -17.39 -7.61 5.44
N GLY A 286 -17.76 -7.89 6.69
CA GLY A 286 -17.57 -9.17 7.34
C GLY A 286 -16.11 -9.50 7.63
N CYS A 287 -15.23 -8.49 7.73
CA CYS A 287 -13.81 -8.68 8.04
C CYS A 287 -13.44 -8.29 9.48
N SER A 288 -14.32 -7.55 10.15
CA SER A 288 -14.24 -7.20 11.57
C SER A 288 -15.60 -7.43 12.23
N ILE A 289 -15.63 -7.49 13.57
CA ILE A 289 -16.86 -7.40 14.36
C ILE A 289 -16.89 -6.03 15.04
N ASN A 290 -17.92 -5.24 14.80
CA ASN A 290 -18.10 -3.97 15.51
C ASN A 290 -18.53 -4.24 16.97
N LEU A 291 -17.71 -3.79 17.93
CA LEU A 291 -18.00 -3.88 19.35
C LEU A 291 -18.85 -2.70 19.86
N GLY A 292 -18.94 -1.61 19.10
CA GLY A 292 -19.61 -0.37 19.49
C GLY A 292 -18.67 0.63 20.19
N ASP A 293 -19.27 1.68 20.75
CA ASP A 293 -18.56 2.72 21.49
C ASP A 293 -18.02 2.18 22.82
N ALA A 294 -16.69 2.21 22.98
CA ALA A 294 -16.00 1.68 24.15
C ALA A 294 -16.37 2.39 25.45
N ARG A 295 -16.83 3.65 25.40
CA ARG A 295 -17.23 4.43 26.58
C ARG A 295 -18.53 3.93 27.19
N THR A 296 -19.41 3.37 26.37
CA THR A 296 -20.72 2.83 26.78
C THR A 296 -20.77 1.30 26.75
N PHE A 297 -19.70 0.65 26.29
CA PHE A 297 -19.64 -0.79 26.14
C PHE A 297 -19.61 -1.52 27.49
N ASP A 298 -20.41 -2.58 27.63
CA ASP A 298 -20.36 -3.47 28.79
C ASP A 298 -19.22 -4.48 28.64
N PHE A 299 -18.07 -4.13 29.23
CA PHE A 299 -16.89 -5.00 29.24
C PHE A 299 -17.11 -6.36 29.91
N SER A 300 -18.11 -6.52 30.78
CA SER A 300 -18.38 -7.82 31.39
C SER A 300 -18.84 -8.86 30.35
N SER A 301 -19.42 -8.41 29.24
CA SER A 301 -19.88 -9.25 28.13
C SER A 301 -18.80 -9.60 27.10
N LEU A 302 -17.63 -8.93 27.14
CA LEU A 302 -16.61 -9.07 26.09
C LEU A 302 -16.07 -10.50 25.97
N HIS A 303 -15.77 -11.12 27.10
CA HIS A 303 -15.18 -12.47 27.14
C HIS A 303 -16.05 -13.50 26.39
N THR A 304 -17.38 -13.42 26.49
CA THR A 304 -18.30 -14.32 25.79
C THR A 304 -18.16 -14.18 24.27
N ARG A 305 -18.21 -12.94 23.76
CA ARG A 305 -18.05 -12.66 22.33
C ARG A 305 -16.70 -13.13 21.81
N VAL A 306 -15.63 -12.85 22.56
CA VAL A 306 -14.27 -13.27 22.21
C VAL A 306 -14.17 -14.80 22.18
N GLN A 307 -14.70 -15.49 23.18
CA GLN A 307 -14.68 -16.95 23.27
C GLN A 307 -15.44 -17.62 22.12
N GLU A 308 -16.60 -17.09 21.74
CA GLU A 308 -17.35 -17.53 20.55
C GLU A 308 -16.46 -17.46 19.30
N LEU A 309 -15.84 -16.30 19.04
CA LEU A 309 -14.99 -16.14 17.86
C LEU A 309 -13.68 -16.94 17.95
N LEU A 310 -13.13 -17.21 19.14
CA LEU A 310 -11.94 -18.08 19.30
C LEU A 310 -12.21 -19.55 18.95
N THR A 311 -13.46 -19.98 19.08
CA THR A 311 -13.88 -21.36 18.80
C THR A 311 -14.50 -21.53 17.42
N ASP A 312 -15.02 -20.47 16.80
CA ASP A 312 -15.59 -20.52 15.44
C ASP A 312 -14.52 -20.37 14.33
N ASN A 313 -13.93 -21.50 13.93
CA ASN A 313 -12.97 -21.54 12.83
C ASN A 313 -13.57 -21.06 11.50
N GLY A 314 -14.85 -21.37 11.24
CA GLY A 314 -15.54 -21.03 10.00
C GLY A 314 -15.68 -19.53 9.84
N GLN A 315 -16.19 -18.85 10.87
CA GLN A 315 -16.32 -17.40 10.89
C GLN A 315 -14.95 -16.73 10.75
N ARG A 316 -13.92 -17.17 11.48
CA ARG A 316 -12.56 -16.62 11.35
C ARG A 316 -11.98 -16.79 9.93
N ARG A 317 -12.21 -17.94 9.27
CA ARG A 317 -11.78 -18.14 7.88
C ARG A 317 -12.49 -17.18 6.92
N THR A 318 -13.80 -17.01 7.06
CA THR A 318 -14.57 -16.05 6.25
C THR A 318 -14.07 -14.62 6.45
N MET A 319 -13.87 -14.18 7.70
CA MET A 319 -13.36 -12.84 8.00
C MET A 319 -11.97 -12.61 7.40
N ALA A 320 -11.08 -13.59 7.50
CA ALA A 320 -9.75 -13.55 6.93
C ALA A 320 -9.75 -13.45 5.39
N MET A 321 -10.69 -14.12 4.72
CA MET A 321 -10.88 -14.03 3.28
C MET A 321 -11.44 -12.65 2.87
N ASN A 322 -12.51 -12.21 3.52
CA ASN A 322 -13.16 -10.92 3.25
C ASN A 322 -12.20 -9.75 3.46
N GLY A 323 -11.38 -9.78 4.52
CA GLY A 323 -10.37 -8.76 4.78
C GLY A 323 -9.34 -8.65 3.65
N ARG A 324 -8.93 -9.80 3.09
CA ARG A 324 -7.98 -9.85 1.98
C ARG A 324 -8.55 -9.35 0.67
N GLU A 325 -9.81 -9.68 0.41
CA GLU A 325 -10.52 -9.21 -0.77
C GLU A 325 -10.74 -7.69 -0.71
N LEU A 326 -11.05 -7.18 0.48
CA LEU A 326 -11.28 -5.75 0.71
C LEU A 326 -9.98 -4.93 0.56
N VAL A 327 -8.86 -5.43 1.09
CA VAL A 327 -7.56 -4.73 1.09
C VAL A 327 -6.49 -5.59 0.41
N ASP A 328 -6.16 -5.26 -0.83
CA ASP A 328 -5.20 -6.02 -1.65
C ASP A 328 -3.72 -5.64 -1.42
N GLY A 329 -3.49 -4.48 -0.78
CA GLY A 329 -2.17 -3.94 -0.47
C GLY A 329 -1.44 -3.27 -1.64
N GLU A 330 -2.15 -2.90 -2.71
CA GLU A 330 -1.60 -2.18 -3.87
C GLU A 330 -2.02 -0.70 -3.92
N GLY A 331 -2.67 -0.18 -2.87
CA GLY A 331 -3.17 1.20 -2.83
C GLY A 331 -2.10 2.27 -3.02
N GLY A 332 -0.94 2.14 -2.35
CA GLY A 332 0.18 3.05 -2.55
C GLY A 332 0.69 3.08 -4.00
N ASP A 333 0.72 1.93 -4.68
CA ASP A 333 1.15 1.83 -6.08
C ASP A 333 0.15 2.51 -7.02
N ARG A 334 -1.17 2.37 -6.74
CA ARG A 334 -2.24 3.04 -7.49
C ARG A 334 -2.19 4.55 -7.32
N VAL A 335 -2.04 5.03 -6.09
CA VAL A 335 -1.94 6.48 -5.81
C VAL A 335 -0.67 7.04 -6.44
N SER A 336 0.49 6.39 -6.29
CA SER A 336 1.74 6.79 -6.94
C SER A 336 1.61 6.90 -8.46
N MET A 337 0.94 5.94 -9.12
CA MET A 337 0.67 5.99 -10.56
C MET A 337 -0.13 7.24 -10.95
N ARG A 338 -1.16 7.60 -10.17
CA ARG A 338 -1.97 8.81 -10.38
C ARG A 338 -1.16 10.09 -10.27
N LEU A 339 -0.32 10.19 -9.24
CA LEU A 339 0.51 11.38 -8.99
C LEU A 339 1.52 11.60 -10.12
N ARG A 340 2.11 10.51 -10.63
CA ARG A 340 3.05 10.54 -11.76
C ARG A 340 2.38 10.73 -13.13
N GLY A 341 1.05 10.73 -13.20
CA GLY A 341 0.32 10.82 -14.47
C GLY A 341 0.58 9.64 -15.41
N GLU A 342 0.93 8.47 -14.86
CA GLU A 342 1.22 7.29 -15.66
C GLU A 342 -0.07 6.58 -16.09
N ARG A 343 -0.06 6.04 -17.31
CA ARG A 343 -1.20 5.33 -17.90
C ARG A 343 -1.30 3.87 -17.46
N LEU A 344 -0.23 3.33 -16.92
CA LEU A 344 -0.14 1.95 -16.46
C LEU A 344 0.81 1.86 -15.28
N ARG A 345 0.63 0.82 -14.47
CA ARG A 345 1.59 0.35 -13.46
C ARG A 345 1.92 -1.11 -13.73
N VAL A 346 2.91 -1.64 -13.03
CA VAL A 346 3.25 -3.06 -13.07
C VAL A 346 2.97 -3.72 -11.72
N ARG A 347 2.52 -4.96 -11.75
CA ARG A 347 2.41 -5.84 -10.59
C ARG A 347 3.09 -7.17 -10.87
N ASP A 348 3.45 -7.89 -9.81
CA ASP A 348 3.93 -9.26 -9.96
C ASP A 348 2.86 -10.14 -10.64
N VAL A 349 3.32 -11.08 -11.45
CA VAL A 349 2.46 -12.09 -12.06
C VAL A 349 1.91 -13.01 -10.97
N ARG A 350 0.66 -13.43 -11.13
CA ARG A 350 -0.10 -14.28 -10.21
C ARG A 350 -0.42 -15.61 -10.90
N ALA A 351 -0.74 -16.64 -10.12
CA ALA A 351 -1.10 -17.96 -10.67
C ALA A 351 -2.23 -17.88 -11.72
N ASP A 352 -3.23 -17.03 -11.46
CA ASP A 352 -4.40 -16.86 -12.33
C ASP A 352 -4.08 -16.14 -13.65
N ASP A 353 -2.88 -15.54 -13.81
CA ASP A 353 -2.46 -14.91 -15.06
C ASP A 353 -1.98 -15.94 -16.12
N CYS A 354 -1.83 -17.23 -15.75
CA CYS A 354 -1.27 -18.26 -16.62
C CYS A 354 -2.02 -18.40 -17.95
N ASP A 355 -3.34 -18.58 -17.91
CA ASP A 355 -4.14 -18.80 -19.12
C ASP A 355 -4.20 -17.53 -19.99
N LEU A 356 -4.21 -16.34 -19.37
CA LEU A 356 -4.15 -15.06 -20.08
C LEU A 356 -2.82 -14.90 -20.84
N LEU A 357 -1.70 -15.19 -20.16
CA LEU A 357 -0.37 -15.13 -20.76
C LEU A 357 -0.19 -16.15 -21.88
N TRP A 358 -0.80 -17.34 -21.75
CA TRP A 358 -0.84 -18.34 -22.81
C TRP A 358 -1.56 -17.81 -24.06
N GLN A 359 -2.74 -17.18 -23.88
CA GLN A 359 -3.50 -16.58 -24.98
C GLN A 359 -2.69 -15.49 -25.69
N TRP A 360 -2.09 -14.57 -24.94
CA TRP A 360 -1.25 -13.52 -25.53
C TRP A 360 0.01 -14.05 -26.19
N ALA A 361 0.62 -15.10 -25.63
CA ALA A 361 1.76 -15.76 -26.22
C ALA A 361 1.36 -16.34 -27.58
N ASN A 362 0.25 -17.07 -27.68
CA ASN A 362 -0.21 -17.74 -28.90
C ASN A 362 -0.92 -16.85 -29.92
N ASP A 363 -1.14 -15.57 -29.64
CA ASP A 363 -1.63 -14.62 -30.65
C ASP A 363 -0.75 -14.68 -31.92
N PRO A 364 -1.34 -14.72 -33.13
CA PRO A 364 -0.60 -14.91 -34.39
C PRO A 364 0.52 -13.89 -34.62
N VAL A 365 0.29 -12.63 -34.24
CA VAL A 365 1.29 -11.55 -34.38
C VAL A 365 2.43 -11.73 -33.37
N THR A 366 2.11 -12.11 -32.13
CA THR A 366 3.13 -12.46 -31.12
C THR A 366 3.99 -13.64 -31.58
N ARG A 367 3.35 -14.70 -32.12
CA ARG A 367 4.07 -15.90 -32.60
C ARG A 367 5.00 -15.57 -33.76
N ALA A 368 4.55 -14.84 -34.78
CA ALA A 368 5.40 -14.44 -35.90
C ALA A 368 6.62 -13.59 -35.47
N ALA A 369 6.43 -12.75 -34.45
CA ALA A 369 7.50 -11.93 -33.89
C ALA A 369 8.47 -12.70 -32.96
N SER A 370 8.12 -13.92 -32.53
CA SER A 370 8.90 -14.73 -31.59
C SER A 370 9.95 -15.59 -32.29
N LEU A 371 11.06 -15.93 -31.63
CA LEU A 371 12.06 -16.87 -32.18
C LEU A 371 11.46 -18.25 -32.52
N ARG A 372 10.46 -18.68 -31.74
CA ARG A 372 9.67 -19.90 -32.01
C ARG A 372 8.25 -19.51 -32.40
N GLU A 373 7.91 -19.79 -33.66
CA GLU A 373 6.65 -19.36 -34.28
C GLU A 373 5.51 -20.39 -34.13
N THR A 374 5.83 -21.62 -33.71
CA THR A 374 4.82 -22.65 -33.46
C THR A 374 3.92 -22.30 -32.28
N ALA A 375 2.66 -22.74 -32.37
CA ALA A 375 1.73 -22.63 -31.25
C ALA A 375 2.26 -23.42 -30.04
N ILE A 376 2.12 -22.84 -28.86
CA ILE A 376 2.54 -23.43 -27.58
C ILE A 376 1.34 -24.23 -27.04
N PRO A 377 1.44 -25.56 -26.87
CA PRO A 377 0.43 -26.34 -26.18
C PRO A 377 0.18 -25.81 -24.76
N LEU A 378 -1.07 -25.84 -24.30
CA LEU A 378 -1.44 -25.27 -22.98
C LEU A 378 -0.69 -25.94 -21.83
N GLU A 379 -0.54 -27.26 -21.85
CA GLU A 379 0.16 -28.01 -20.80
C GLU A 379 1.65 -27.66 -20.75
N ASP A 380 2.30 -27.48 -21.91
CA ASP A 380 3.69 -27.03 -21.98
C ASP A 380 3.84 -25.62 -21.40
N HIS A 381 2.88 -24.74 -21.67
CA HIS A 381 2.86 -23.39 -21.11
C HIS A 381 2.66 -23.40 -19.60
N ARG A 382 1.73 -24.20 -19.08
CA ARG A 382 1.48 -24.33 -17.64
C ARG A 382 2.72 -24.82 -16.89
N ALA A 383 3.39 -25.84 -17.43
CA ALA A 383 4.64 -26.34 -16.86
C ALA A 383 5.76 -25.28 -16.88
N TRP A 384 5.91 -24.57 -18.01
CA TRP A 384 6.86 -23.47 -18.13
C TRP A 384 6.54 -22.32 -17.16
N PHE A 385 5.27 -21.95 -17.04
CA PHE A 385 4.80 -20.85 -16.21
C PHE A 385 5.05 -21.15 -14.73
N ALA A 386 4.69 -22.35 -14.27
CA ALA A 386 4.98 -22.80 -12.91
C ALA A 386 6.48 -22.76 -12.59
N LYS A 387 7.34 -23.19 -13.53
CA LYS A 387 8.80 -23.10 -13.37
C LYS A 387 9.27 -21.65 -13.26
N ARG A 388 8.73 -20.73 -14.06
CA ARG A 388 9.11 -19.30 -14.04
C ARG A 388 8.61 -18.60 -12.78
N LEU A 389 7.41 -18.94 -12.31
CA LEU A 389 6.83 -18.39 -11.09
C LEU A 389 7.64 -18.77 -9.84
N ALA A 390 8.24 -19.96 -9.84
CA ALA A 390 9.07 -20.46 -8.75
C ALA A 390 10.57 -20.07 -8.86
N ASP A 391 11.00 -19.47 -9.97
CA ASP A 391 12.40 -19.16 -10.23
C ASP A 391 12.80 -17.79 -9.66
N PRO A 392 13.64 -17.71 -8.61
CA PRO A 392 14.05 -16.43 -8.02
C PRO A 392 14.89 -15.59 -8.99
N ALA A 393 15.43 -16.17 -10.06
CA ALA A 393 16.13 -15.47 -11.12
C ALA A 393 15.18 -14.93 -12.21
N THR A 394 13.86 -15.04 -12.03
CA THR A 394 12.86 -14.51 -12.94
C THR A 394 12.04 -13.40 -12.26
N LEU A 395 12.11 -12.18 -12.79
CA LEU A 395 11.16 -11.12 -12.45
C LEU A 395 10.10 -11.07 -13.55
N PHE A 396 8.85 -11.40 -13.24
CA PHE A 396 7.77 -11.46 -14.22
C PHE A 396 6.59 -10.60 -13.77
N LEU A 397 6.26 -9.62 -14.59
CA LEU A 397 5.33 -8.55 -14.28
C LEU A 397 4.20 -8.47 -15.31
N ILE A 398 3.01 -8.09 -14.82
CA ILE A 398 1.85 -7.72 -15.63
C ILE A 398 1.67 -6.21 -15.58
N ALA A 399 1.54 -5.59 -16.76
CA ALA A 399 1.13 -4.21 -16.90
C ALA A 399 -0.38 -4.12 -16.67
N VAL A 400 -0.84 -3.18 -15.85
CA VAL A 400 -2.27 -2.95 -15.61
C VAL A 400 -2.61 -1.46 -15.68
N ASP A 401 -3.84 -1.15 -16.07
CA ASP A 401 -4.37 0.22 -16.04
C ASP A 401 -4.87 0.65 -14.64
N GLU A 402 -5.54 1.80 -14.56
CA GLU A 402 -6.13 2.34 -13.33
C GLU A 402 -7.24 1.49 -12.72
N ASN A 403 -7.86 0.61 -13.51
CA ASN A 403 -8.92 -0.31 -13.10
C ASN A 403 -8.39 -1.74 -12.84
N ASP A 404 -7.06 -1.90 -12.88
CA ASP A 404 -6.31 -3.16 -12.83
C ASP A 404 -6.57 -4.12 -14.00
N GLN A 405 -7.00 -3.61 -15.15
CA GLN A 405 -7.13 -4.41 -16.36
C GLN A 405 -5.75 -4.74 -16.93
N PRO A 406 -5.42 -6.02 -17.16
CA PRO A 406 -4.15 -6.41 -17.76
C PRO A 406 -3.97 -5.86 -19.19
N LEU A 407 -2.84 -5.19 -19.43
CA LEU A 407 -2.50 -4.54 -20.71
C LEU A 407 -1.39 -5.27 -21.47
N GLY A 408 -0.58 -6.05 -20.77
CA GLY A 408 0.60 -6.71 -21.30
C GLY A 408 1.48 -7.29 -20.20
N SER A 409 2.63 -7.83 -20.57
CA SER A 409 3.58 -8.43 -19.64
C SER A 409 5.02 -8.09 -20.00
N ILE A 410 5.86 -8.05 -18.97
CA ILE A 410 7.31 -7.88 -19.11
C ILE A 410 8.01 -8.81 -18.15
N ARG A 411 9.05 -9.49 -18.64
CA ARG A 411 9.80 -10.50 -17.91
C ARG A 411 11.29 -10.23 -18.04
N PHE A 412 12.02 -10.39 -16.96
CA PHE A 412 13.46 -10.34 -16.89
C PHE A 412 13.97 -11.70 -16.42
N ALA A 413 14.78 -12.36 -17.25
CA ALA A 413 15.52 -13.56 -16.86
C ALA A 413 16.94 -13.14 -16.46
N MET A 414 17.31 -13.39 -15.21
CA MET A 414 18.51 -12.85 -14.58
C MET A 414 19.61 -13.91 -14.49
N GLU A 415 20.83 -13.56 -14.89
CA GLU A 415 22.00 -14.42 -14.83
C GLU A 415 23.26 -13.56 -14.77
N ASN A 416 24.21 -13.85 -13.88
CA ASN A 416 25.52 -13.18 -13.81
C ASN A 416 25.47 -11.64 -13.82
N ASN A 417 24.60 -11.03 -13.00
CA ASN A 417 24.38 -9.58 -12.94
C ASN A 417 23.88 -8.95 -14.27
N GLN A 418 23.26 -9.75 -15.11
CA GLN A 418 22.58 -9.34 -16.34
C GLN A 418 21.13 -9.79 -16.30
N ALA A 419 20.25 -9.05 -16.97
CA ALA A 419 18.83 -9.37 -17.11
C ALA A 419 18.42 -9.35 -18.57
N THR A 420 17.96 -10.48 -19.12
CA THR A 420 17.37 -10.51 -20.46
C THR A 420 15.89 -10.17 -20.38
N LEU A 421 15.52 -9.06 -21.01
CA LEU A 421 14.16 -8.53 -21.08
C LEU A 421 13.37 -9.20 -22.21
N SER A 422 12.12 -9.56 -21.93
CA SER A 422 11.10 -9.96 -22.90
C SER A 422 9.79 -9.27 -22.54
N PHE A 423 9.07 -8.70 -23.50
CA PHE A 423 7.78 -8.07 -23.23
C PHE A 423 6.77 -8.35 -24.33
N SER A 424 5.48 -8.25 -23.98
CA SER A 424 4.36 -8.35 -24.91
C SER A 424 3.24 -7.43 -24.47
N LEU A 425 2.47 -6.93 -25.42
CA LEU A 425 1.20 -6.24 -25.15
C LEU A 425 0.05 -7.13 -25.62
N ALA A 426 -1.05 -7.08 -24.88
CA ALA A 426 -2.29 -7.71 -25.31
C ALA A 426 -2.68 -7.21 -26.71
N PRO A 427 -3.19 -8.08 -27.60
CA PRO A 427 -3.55 -7.71 -28.97
C PRO A 427 -4.35 -6.40 -29.12
N GLU A 428 -5.34 -6.20 -28.25
CA GLU A 428 -6.24 -5.06 -28.16
C GLU A 428 -5.59 -3.75 -27.68
N HIS A 429 -4.36 -3.81 -27.15
CA HIS A 429 -3.62 -2.67 -26.59
C HIS A 429 -2.41 -2.24 -27.45
N ARG A 430 -2.16 -2.91 -28.57
CA ARG A 430 -1.06 -2.58 -29.50
C ARG A 430 -1.30 -1.25 -30.22
N GLY A 431 -0.22 -0.57 -30.59
CA GLY A 431 -0.28 0.70 -31.32
C GLY A 431 -0.67 1.94 -30.50
N LYS A 432 -1.01 1.78 -29.21
CA LYS A 432 -1.43 2.88 -28.30
C LYS A 432 -0.26 3.57 -27.56
N GLY A 433 0.99 3.28 -27.98
CA GLY A 433 2.21 3.78 -27.34
C GLY A 433 2.55 3.17 -25.97
N LEU A 434 1.79 2.17 -25.49
CA LEU A 434 1.97 1.56 -24.17
C LEU A 434 3.24 0.71 -24.04
N GLY A 435 3.83 0.27 -25.15
CA GLY A 435 5.03 -0.59 -25.13
C GLY A 435 6.24 0.13 -24.55
N ALA A 436 6.41 1.42 -24.89
CA ALA A 436 7.48 2.24 -24.32
C ALA A 436 7.27 2.49 -22.81
N ASP A 437 6.03 2.72 -22.38
CA ASP A 437 5.72 2.86 -20.96
C ASP A 437 5.99 1.56 -20.19
N LEU A 438 5.57 0.41 -20.73
CA LEU A 438 5.81 -0.90 -20.12
C LEU A 438 7.30 -1.19 -19.97
N VAL A 439 8.10 -0.96 -21.02
CA VAL A 439 9.56 -1.17 -20.94
C VAL A 439 10.17 -0.20 -19.93
N ARG A 440 9.85 1.09 -19.98
CA ARG A 440 10.38 2.09 -19.03
C ARG A 440 10.07 1.72 -17.58
N ILE A 441 8.81 1.42 -17.26
CA ILE A 441 8.34 1.12 -15.90
C ILE A 441 8.90 -0.24 -15.44
N GLY A 442 8.86 -1.27 -16.28
CA GLY A 442 9.39 -2.58 -15.94
C GLY A 442 10.91 -2.57 -15.73
N VAL A 443 11.65 -1.82 -16.53
CA VAL A 443 13.11 -1.68 -16.38
C VAL A 443 13.46 -0.90 -15.11
N ARG A 444 12.72 0.18 -14.81
CA ARG A 444 12.86 0.90 -13.53
C ARG A 444 12.63 -0.03 -12.35
N ARG A 445 11.58 -0.86 -12.42
CA ARG A 445 11.28 -1.87 -11.38
C ARG A 445 12.40 -2.89 -11.23
N CYS A 446 12.95 -3.40 -12.33
CA CYS A 446 14.08 -4.33 -12.32
C CYS A 446 15.33 -3.71 -11.67
N LEU A 447 15.70 -2.49 -12.05
CA LEU A 447 16.88 -1.80 -11.53
C LEU A 447 16.72 -1.36 -10.06
N SER A 448 15.50 -1.04 -9.64
CA SER A 448 15.18 -0.77 -8.22
C SER A 448 15.36 -2.01 -7.35
N LEU A 449 14.94 -3.19 -7.83
CA LEU A 449 15.07 -4.45 -7.09
C LEU A 449 16.49 -5.03 -7.17
N HIS A 450 17.21 -4.76 -8.26
CA HIS A 450 18.55 -5.27 -8.52
C HIS A 450 19.50 -4.13 -8.93
N PRO A 451 19.93 -3.28 -7.97
CA PRO A 451 20.86 -2.20 -8.26
C PRO A 451 22.13 -2.72 -8.92
N GLY A 452 22.52 -2.12 -10.04
CA GLY A 452 23.73 -2.48 -10.80
C GLY A 452 23.56 -3.61 -11.82
N ILE A 453 22.37 -4.19 -11.98
CA ILE A 453 22.09 -5.14 -13.06
C ILE A 453 22.13 -4.45 -14.42
N ILE A 454 22.62 -5.15 -15.46
CA ILE A 454 22.57 -4.65 -16.85
C ILE A 454 21.40 -5.33 -17.56
N VAL A 455 20.45 -4.53 -18.04
CA VAL A 455 19.29 -5.05 -18.77
C VAL A 455 19.62 -5.14 -20.25
N HIS A 456 19.45 -6.31 -20.84
CA HIS A 456 19.64 -6.59 -22.26
C HIS A 456 18.30 -6.89 -22.94
N ALA A 457 18.16 -6.46 -24.19
CA ALA A 457 17.05 -6.83 -25.04
C ALA A 457 17.54 -7.28 -26.42
N TYR A 458 16.88 -8.31 -26.96
CA TYR A 458 17.17 -8.88 -28.26
C TYR A 458 15.92 -8.84 -29.13
N VAL A 459 16.04 -8.26 -30.33
CA VAL A 459 14.91 -8.05 -31.24
C VAL A 459 15.29 -8.60 -32.61
N LYS A 460 14.45 -9.43 -33.23
CA LYS A 460 14.65 -9.86 -34.63
C LYS A 460 14.86 -8.62 -35.51
N GLU A 461 15.87 -8.63 -36.39
CA GLU A 461 16.15 -7.50 -37.30
C GLU A 461 14.93 -7.13 -38.17
N THR A 462 14.04 -8.10 -38.42
CA THR A 462 12.79 -7.90 -39.18
C THR A 462 11.67 -7.21 -38.40
N ASN A 463 11.86 -6.91 -37.11
CA ASN A 463 10.83 -6.34 -36.23
C ASN A 463 11.20 -4.94 -35.72
N ASP A 464 10.85 -3.92 -36.51
CA ASP A 464 11.22 -2.53 -36.22
C ASP A 464 10.52 -1.92 -35.00
N ARG A 465 9.34 -2.41 -34.62
CA ARG A 465 8.51 -1.77 -33.57
C ARG A 465 9.17 -1.85 -32.18
N PRO A 466 9.61 -3.02 -31.67
CA PRO A 466 10.34 -3.08 -30.41
C PRO A 466 11.69 -2.37 -30.48
N ALA A 467 12.41 -2.44 -31.60
CA ALA A 467 13.69 -1.75 -31.78
C ALA A 467 13.53 -0.22 -31.62
N ALA A 468 12.47 0.36 -32.20
CA ALA A 468 12.15 1.78 -32.03
C ALA A 468 11.87 2.17 -30.56
N ILE A 469 11.28 1.27 -29.77
CA ILE A 469 11.06 1.49 -28.33
C ILE A 469 12.40 1.60 -27.59
N PHE A 470 13.32 0.65 -27.81
CA PHE A 470 14.62 0.67 -27.12
C PHE A 470 15.45 1.89 -27.50
N ARG A 471 15.45 2.30 -28.77
CA ARG A 471 16.09 3.54 -29.21
C ARG A 471 15.48 4.78 -28.56
N LYS A 472 14.14 4.86 -28.47
CA LYS A 472 13.44 5.96 -27.79
C LYS A 472 13.78 6.05 -26.29
N LEU A 473 14.01 4.89 -25.65
CA LEU A 473 14.38 4.80 -24.23
C LEU A 473 15.88 4.86 -24.00
N SER A 474 16.66 5.29 -25.00
CA SER A 474 18.11 5.52 -24.89
C SER A 474 18.90 4.27 -24.46
N PHE A 475 18.44 3.08 -24.85
CA PHE A 475 19.26 1.87 -24.74
C PHE A 475 20.47 2.01 -25.66
N GLN A 476 21.63 1.54 -25.19
CA GLN A 476 22.82 1.42 -26.02
C GLN A 476 22.61 0.29 -27.04
N GLU A 477 22.69 0.62 -28.33
CA GLU A 477 22.62 -0.35 -29.43
C GLU A 477 24.03 -0.89 -29.71
N HIS A 478 24.13 -2.22 -29.78
CA HIS A 478 25.38 -2.95 -30.06
C HIS A 478 25.34 -3.58 -31.45
N SER A 479 26.46 -4.17 -31.88
CA SER A 479 26.49 -4.95 -33.11
C SER A 479 25.48 -6.11 -33.06
N PRO A 480 24.74 -6.38 -34.16
CA PRO A 480 23.82 -7.51 -34.21
C PRO A 480 24.51 -8.84 -33.94
N VAL A 481 23.79 -9.76 -33.30
CA VAL A 481 24.26 -11.11 -32.95
C VAL A 481 23.34 -12.16 -33.54
N GLU A 482 23.77 -13.41 -33.56
CA GLU A 482 22.97 -14.55 -34.02
C GLU A 482 22.49 -15.38 -32.83
N ILE A 483 21.17 -15.58 -32.70
CA ILE A 483 20.53 -16.34 -31.61
C ILE A 483 19.52 -17.30 -32.22
N GLU A 484 19.63 -18.60 -31.91
CA GLU A 484 18.76 -19.67 -32.44
C GLU A 484 18.60 -19.62 -33.98
N GLY A 485 19.65 -19.25 -34.72
CA GLY A 485 19.66 -19.14 -36.19
C GLY A 485 19.00 -17.87 -36.75
N HIS A 486 18.67 -16.90 -35.90
CA HIS A 486 18.14 -15.60 -36.29
C HIS A 486 19.12 -14.49 -35.99
N ARG A 487 19.27 -13.55 -36.93
CA ARG A 487 20.01 -12.31 -36.72
C ARG A 487 19.15 -11.33 -35.90
N VAL A 488 19.68 -10.88 -34.77
CA VAL A 488 18.95 -10.03 -33.81
C VAL A 488 19.75 -8.77 -33.48
N LEU A 489 19.03 -7.65 -33.36
CA LEU A 489 19.53 -6.41 -32.78
C LEU A 489 19.71 -6.58 -31.27
N HIS A 490 20.80 -6.05 -30.73
CA HIS A 490 21.14 -6.13 -29.32
C HIS A 490 21.15 -4.74 -28.68
N PHE A 491 20.40 -4.60 -27.59
CA PHE A 491 20.28 -3.37 -26.82
C PHE A 491 20.67 -3.62 -25.36
N SER A 492 21.26 -2.64 -24.68
CA SER A 492 21.49 -2.70 -23.23
C SER A 492 21.25 -1.39 -22.50
N MET A 493 20.90 -1.47 -21.21
CA MET A 493 20.73 -0.32 -20.31
C MET A 493 21.25 -0.64 -18.91
N ASN A 494 21.85 0.34 -18.23
CA ASN A 494 22.32 0.25 -16.85
C ASN A 494 21.69 1.34 -15.96
N SER A 495 21.90 1.25 -14.64
CA SER A 495 21.30 2.14 -13.64
C SER A 495 21.67 3.62 -13.76
N THR A 496 22.72 3.96 -14.51
CA THR A 496 23.26 5.33 -14.62
C THR A 496 22.43 6.28 -15.50
N ILE A 497 21.36 5.80 -16.16
CA ILE A 497 20.68 6.53 -17.26
C ILE A 497 19.22 6.93 -16.93
N ILE A 498 18.62 6.51 -15.80
CA ILE A 498 17.17 6.75 -15.56
C ILE A 498 16.84 8.15 -15.02
N SER A 499 17.83 9.00 -14.72
CA SER A 499 17.61 10.30 -14.09
C SER A 499 17.33 11.47 -15.06
N SER A 500 16.90 11.21 -16.30
CA SER A 500 16.54 12.26 -17.28
C SER A 500 15.07 12.23 -17.68
#